data_AF-E6Z5E6-F1
#
_entry.id   AF-E6Z5E6-F1
#
_cell.length_a   1.000
_cell.length_b   1.000
_cell.length_c   1.000
_cell.angle_alpha   90.00
_cell.angle_beta   90.00
_cell.angle_gamma   90.00
#
_symmetry.space_group_name_H-M   'P 1'
#
loop_
_entity.id
_entity.type
_entity.pdbx_description
1 polymer ?
#
loop_
_entity_poly.entity_id
_entity_poly.type
_entity_poly.pdbx_seq_one_letter_code
_entity_poly.pdbx_strand_id
1 'polypeptide(L)'
;MPIASKAAMLAALVVPPEGGETEFADMRAAWDALDEDTQARLEGLCAYHSIYYSQARAGFIHKTDHLYGFHDKGAPLRPIVKTHPETGRKSIYTGRHAYGIPGLSETESETLLNKLMDDACRPPRLYRHIWQPGDLVV
;
A
#
# COMPACT_ATOMS: atom_id res chain seq x y z
N MET A 1 6.29 -3.06 -12.54
CA MET A 1 5.42 -2.25 -13.43
C MET A 1 5.62 -0.76 -13.17
N PRO A 2 5.82 0.05 -14.22
CA PRO A 2 6.05 1.50 -14.06
C PRO A 2 4.78 2.24 -13.63
N ILE A 3 3.63 1.87 -14.18
CA ILE A 3 2.33 2.49 -13.87
C ILE A 3 1.61 1.67 -12.80
N ALA A 4 1.01 2.35 -11.82
CA ALA A 4 0.17 1.72 -10.80
C ALA A 4 -1.26 1.56 -11.31
N SER A 5 -1.96 0.51 -10.87
CA SER A 5 -3.39 0.34 -11.12
C SER A 5 -4.18 1.57 -10.64
N LYS A 6 -5.18 1.98 -11.43
CA LYS A 6 -6.08 3.09 -11.07
C LYS A 6 -7.11 2.66 -10.03
N ALA A 7 -7.70 1.49 -10.25
CA ALA A 7 -8.69 0.86 -9.39
C ALA A 7 -8.52 -0.66 -9.48
N ALA A 8 -9.14 -1.37 -8.55
CA ALA A 8 -9.33 -2.81 -8.61
C ALA A 8 -10.84 -3.09 -8.59
N MET A 9 -11.26 -4.26 -9.07
CA MET A 9 -12.64 -4.72 -8.91
C MET A 9 -12.57 -6.17 -8.44
N LEU A 10 -13.33 -6.50 -7.40
CA LEU A 10 -13.38 -7.84 -6.84
C LEU A 10 -14.83 -8.28 -6.67
N ALA A 11 -15.17 -9.40 -7.29
CA ALA A 11 -16.52 -9.97 -7.27
C ALA A 11 -16.54 -11.25 -6.43
N ALA A 12 -17.54 -11.37 -5.54
CA ALA A 12 -17.76 -12.56 -4.74
C ALA A 12 -18.58 -13.60 -5.50
N LEU A 13 -17.89 -14.64 -5.99
CA LEU A 13 -18.55 -15.78 -6.65
C LEU A 13 -18.95 -16.84 -5.63
N VAL A 14 -18.03 -17.19 -4.74
CA VAL A 14 -18.23 -18.15 -3.66
C VAL A 14 -17.64 -17.51 -2.41
N VAL A 15 -18.44 -17.41 -1.36
CA VAL A 15 -18.03 -16.80 -0.08
C VAL A 15 -17.80 -17.92 0.93
N PRO A 16 -16.67 -17.93 1.66
CA PRO A 16 -16.46 -18.90 2.72
C PRO A 16 -17.51 -18.72 3.84
N PRO A 17 -17.88 -19.79 4.57
CA PRO A 17 -18.90 -19.69 5.61
C PRO A 17 -18.45 -18.83 6.81
N GLU A 18 -17.14 -18.69 7.02
CA GLU A 18 -16.55 -17.92 8.12
C GLU A 18 -15.25 -17.24 7.65
N GLY A 19 -15.02 -16.02 8.15
CA GLY A 19 -13.84 -15.21 7.80
C GLY A 19 -13.86 -14.70 6.36
N GLY A 20 -12.67 -14.29 5.88
CA GLY A 20 -12.50 -13.85 4.48
C GLY A 20 -13.00 -12.42 4.20
N GLU A 21 -13.29 -11.63 5.23
CA GLU A 21 -13.62 -10.22 5.08
C GLU A 21 -12.47 -9.44 4.42
N THR A 22 -12.82 -8.34 3.76
CA THR A 22 -11.84 -7.43 3.19
C THR A 22 -11.92 -6.09 3.90
N GLU A 23 -10.79 -5.63 4.42
CA GLU A 23 -10.68 -4.32 5.05
C GLU A 23 -10.01 -3.31 4.11
N PHE A 24 -10.56 -2.10 4.11
CA PHE A 24 -10.11 -0.97 3.32
C PHE A 24 -9.77 0.18 4.27
N ALA A 25 -8.60 0.79 4.09
CA ALA A 25 -8.17 1.95 4.87
C ALA A 25 -8.16 3.20 3.99
N ASP A 26 -8.81 4.28 4.44
CA ASP A 26 -8.78 5.57 3.73
C ASP A 26 -7.43 6.28 3.96
N MET A 27 -6.55 6.17 2.97
CA MET A 27 -5.21 6.77 2.99
C MET A 27 -5.22 8.30 2.91
N ARG A 28 -6.34 8.93 2.54
CA ARG A 28 -6.51 10.39 2.59
C ARG A 28 -6.80 10.81 4.03
N ALA A 29 -7.70 10.11 4.71
CA ALA A 29 -7.97 10.32 6.13
C ALA A 29 -6.75 10.00 7.01
N ALA A 30 -5.90 9.07 6.57
CA ALA A 30 -4.61 8.81 7.22
C ALA A 30 -3.67 10.01 7.10
N TRP A 31 -3.57 10.61 5.92
CA TRP A 31 -2.79 11.83 5.69
C TRP A 31 -3.30 13.02 6.52
N ASP A 32 -4.61 13.26 6.50
CA ASP A 32 -5.25 14.40 7.18
C ASP A 32 -5.08 14.35 8.72
N ALA A 33 -4.76 13.18 9.27
CA ALA A 33 -4.56 12.98 10.71
C ALA A 33 -3.11 13.13 11.18
N LEU A 34 -2.16 13.28 10.27
CA LEU A 34 -0.77 13.55 10.61
C LEU A 34 -0.61 14.99 11.07
N ASP A 35 0.29 15.23 12.02
CA ASP A 35 0.74 16.58 12.36
C ASP A 35 1.53 17.22 11.21
N GLU A 36 1.61 18.55 11.22
CA GLU A 36 2.24 19.34 10.15
C GLU A 36 3.72 19.00 9.96
N ASP A 37 4.45 18.74 11.05
CA ASP A 37 5.87 18.36 11.00
C ASP A 37 6.05 17.02 10.28
N THR A 38 5.20 16.05 10.60
CA THR A 38 5.19 14.75 9.93
C THR A 38 4.79 14.87 8.47
N GLN A 39 3.76 15.67 8.14
CA GLN A 39 3.40 15.94 6.75
C GLN A 39 4.57 16.56 5.98
N ALA A 40 5.22 17.59 6.53
CA ALA A 40 6.37 18.26 5.92
C ALA A 40 7.56 17.31 5.74
N ARG A 41 7.82 16.43 6.71
CA ARG A 41 8.88 15.41 6.60
C ARG A 41 8.63 14.41 5.48
N LEU A 42 7.37 14.04 5.24
CA LEU A 42 7.01 13.05 4.21
C LEU A 42 7.00 13.63 2.80
N GLU A 43 6.85 14.95 2.67
CA GLU A 43 6.91 15.62 1.38
C GLU A 43 8.24 15.36 0.66
N GLY A 44 8.15 14.98 -0.62
CA GLY A 44 9.31 14.65 -1.44
C GLY A 44 9.96 13.29 -1.18
N LEU A 45 9.59 12.57 -0.10
CA LEU A 45 10.11 11.23 0.14
C LEU A 45 9.54 10.22 -0.87
N CYS A 46 10.39 9.30 -1.29
CA CYS A 46 10.03 8.17 -2.14
C CYS A 46 10.48 6.85 -1.52
N ALA A 47 9.81 5.75 -1.86
CA ALA A 47 10.20 4.39 -1.49
C ALA A 47 10.23 3.49 -2.73
N TYR A 48 11.07 2.46 -2.73
CA TYR A 48 11.04 1.41 -3.74
C TYR A 48 9.86 0.47 -3.49
N HIS A 49 9.18 0.00 -4.53
CA HIS A 49 8.09 -0.97 -4.41
C HIS A 49 8.45 -2.29 -5.09
N SER A 50 8.60 -3.37 -4.31
CA SER A 50 8.98 -4.69 -4.83
C SER A 50 8.08 -5.81 -4.32
N ILE A 51 7.59 -6.63 -5.26
CA ILE A 51 6.89 -7.87 -4.93
C ILE A 51 7.86 -8.85 -4.27
N TYR A 52 9.12 -8.92 -4.73
CA TYR A 52 10.16 -9.77 -4.13
C TYR A 52 10.37 -9.44 -2.66
N TYR A 53 10.50 -8.14 -2.32
CA TYR A 53 10.65 -7.69 -0.94
C TYR A 53 9.48 -8.16 -0.07
N SER A 54 8.25 -7.90 -0.53
CA SER A 54 7.05 -8.24 0.23
C SER A 54 6.84 -9.75 0.41
N GLN A 55 7.17 -10.55 -0.61
CA GLN A 55 6.99 -12.01 -0.58
C GLN A 55 8.06 -12.68 0.28
N ALA A 56 9.31 -12.20 0.21
CA ALA A 56 10.39 -12.69 1.07
C ALA A 56 10.05 -12.48 2.55
N ARG A 57 9.47 -11.34 2.92
CA ARG A 57 8.97 -11.07 4.29
C ARG A 57 7.83 -11.99 4.72
N ALA A 58 7.10 -12.57 3.77
CA ALA A 58 6.08 -13.59 4.03
C ALA A 58 6.62 -15.03 3.97
N GLY A 59 7.95 -15.22 3.85
CA GLY A 59 8.60 -16.53 3.77
C GLY A 59 8.63 -17.15 2.37
N PHE A 60 8.23 -16.41 1.34
CA PHE A 60 8.19 -16.89 -0.05
C PHE A 60 9.35 -16.29 -0.87
N ILE A 61 10.34 -17.12 -1.19
CA ILE A 61 11.44 -16.74 -2.09
C ILE A 61 11.06 -17.17 -3.51
N HIS A 62 10.80 -16.19 -4.37
CA HIS A 62 10.41 -16.43 -5.76
C HIS A 62 11.63 -16.29 -6.68
N LYS A 63 11.76 -17.19 -7.67
CA LYS A 63 12.74 -17.02 -8.74
C LYS A 63 12.19 -16.04 -9.76
N THR A 64 13.07 -15.28 -10.41
CA THR A 64 12.65 -14.42 -11.54
C THR A 64 12.03 -15.28 -12.63
N ASP A 65 10.81 -14.96 -13.02
CA ASP A 65 10.08 -15.56 -14.13
C ASP A 65 9.36 -14.46 -14.94
N HIS A 66 8.31 -14.80 -15.68
CA HIS A 66 7.49 -13.83 -16.41
C HIS A 66 6.08 -13.67 -15.78
N LEU A 67 5.89 -14.09 -14.52
CA LEU A 67 4.64 -13.85 -13.81
C LEU A 67 4.53 -12.39 -13.34
N TYR A 68 3.28 -11.98 -13.07
CA TYR A 68 2.92 -10.62 -12.74
C TYR A 68 3.74 -10.05 -11.56
N GLY A 69 4.59 -9.06 -11.86
CA GLY A 69 5.42 -8.36 -10.88
C GLY A 69 6.80 -8.98 -10.63
N PHE A 70 7.01 -10.25 -10.96
CA PHE A 70 8.31 -10.91 -10.86
C PHE A 70 9.07 -10.72 -12.17
N HIS A 71 9.86 -9.65 -12.24
CA HIS A 71 10.67 -9.32 -13.42
C HIS A 71 11.99 -8.67 -13.02
N ASP A 72 12.95 -8.60 -13.93
CA ASP A 72 14.30 -8.07 -13.74
C ASP A 72 14.42 -6.54 -13.96
N LYS A 73 13.31 -5.85 -14.27
CA LYS A 73 13.28 -4.38 -14.54
C LYS A 73 13.53 -3.48 -13.32
N GLY A 74 13.96 -4.03 -12.19
CA GLY A 74 14.15 -3.31 -10.93
C GLY A 74 12.83 -2.93 -10.22
N ALA A 75 12.98 -2.43 -8.99
CA ALA A 75 11.88 -1.92 -8.19
C ALA A 75 11.59 -0.46 -8.56
N PRO A 76 10.35 -0.09 -8.95
CA PRO A 76 10.01 1.31 -9.19
C PRO A 76 10.10 2.12 -7.90
N LEU A 77 10.70 3.31 -8.00
CA LEU A 77 10.68 4.34 -6.97
C LEU A 77 9.37 5.14 -7.06
N ARG A 78 8.66 5.29 -5.94
CA ARG A 78 7.33 5.93 -5.88
C ARG A 78 7.25 6.92 -4.73
N PRO A 79 6.56 8.06 -4.87
CA PRO A 79 6.41 9.01 -3.79
C PRO A 79 5.57 8.40 -2.65
N ILE A 80 5.94 8.66 -1.41
CA ILE A 80 5.19 8.22 -0.22
C ILE A 80 3.90 9.01 -0.06
N VAL A 81 3.83 10.21 -0.65
CA VAL A 81 2.63 11.05 -0.68
C VAL A 81 2.21 11.23 -2.13
N LYS A 82 0.96 10.92 -2.45
CA LYS A 82 0.37 11.14 -3.77
C LYS A 82 -0.68 12.22 -3.70
N THR A 83 -0.73 13.06 -4.73
CA THR A 83 -1.85 13.99 -4.96
C THR A 83 -2.78 13.36 -5.99
N HIS A 84 -4.05 13.20 -5.65
CA HIS A 84 -5.06 12.67 -6.57
C HIS A 84 -5.29 13.67 -7.72
N PRO A 85 -5.14 13.25 -8.99
CA PRO A 85 -5.11 14.19 -10.12
C PRO A 85 -6.43 14.92 -10.36
N GLU A 86 -7.57 14.32 -9.98
CA GLU A 86 -8.89 14.92 -10.21
C GLU A 86 -9.39 15.75 -9.02
N THR A 87 -8.95 15.44 -7.79
CA THR A 87 -9.51 16.05 -6.56
C THR A 87 -8.50 16.92 -5.80
N GLY A 88 -7.22 16.84 -6.15
CA GLY A 88 -6.14 17.53 -5.43
C GLY A 88 -5.87 17.00 -4.02
N ARG A 89 -6.63 15.99 -3.54
CA ARG A 89 -6.44 15.42 -2.20
C ARG A 89 -5.11 14.67 -2.13
N LYS A 90 -4.36 14.91 -1.06
CA LYS A 90 -3.19 14.10 -0.72
C LYS A 90 -3.61 12.80 -0.04
N SER A 91 -2.78 11.78 -0.23
CA SER A 91 -2.95 10.46 0.40
C SER A 91 -1.60 9.80 0.60
N ILE A 92 -1.47 9.03 1.67
CA ILE A 92 -0.32 8.15 1.88
C ILE A 92 -0.31 7.05 0.80
N TYR A 93 0.82 6.84 0.14
CA TYR A 93 1.01 5.86 -0.92
C TYR A 93 2.16 4.91 -0.56
N THR A 94 1.88 4.03 0.39
CA THR A 94 2.77 2.97 0.85
C THR A 94 2.00 1.66 1.04
N GLY A 95 2.69 0.60 1.42
CA GLY A 95 2.11 -0.73 1.57
C GLY A 95 3.19 -1.79 1.79
N ARG A 96 2.80 -3.06 1.87
CA ARG A 96 3.73 -4.19 2.08
C ARG A 96 4.87 -4.30 1.05
N HIS A 97 4.71 -3.69 -0.12
CA HIS A 97 5.71 -3.68 -1.19
C HIS A 97 6.78 -2.60 -1.00
N ALA A 98 6.50 -1.56 -0.21
CA ALA A 98 7.38 -0.41 -0.05
C ALA A 98 8.58 -0.76 0.84
N TYR A 99 9.77 -0.33 0.43
CA TYR A 99 11.03 -0.47 1.17
C TYR A 99 12.06 0.55 0.70
N GLY A 100 13.13 0.76 1.48
CA GLY A 100 14.31 1.52 1.07
C GLY A 100 14.03 2.96 0.63
N ILE A 101 13.77 3.85 1.58
CA ILE A 101 13.64 5.29 1.32
C ILE A 101 15.04 5.89 1.04
N PRO A 102 15.29 6.49 -0.13
CA PRO A 102 16.57 7.15 -0.39
C PRO A 102 16.90 8.22 0.64
N GLY A 103 18.14 8.21 1.13
CA GLY A 103 18.62 9.16 2.15
C GLY A 103 18.35 8.73 3.59
N LEU A 104 17.61 7.64 3.82
CA LEU A 104 17.47 7.01 5.14
C LEU A 104 18.25 5.70 5.20
N SER A 105 18.67 5.30 6.40
CA SER A 105 19.14 3.93 6.63
C SER A 105 18.00 2.92 6.46
N GLU A 106 18.35 1.65 6.29
CA GLU A 106 17.37 0.56 6.17
C GLU A 106 16.42 0.50 7.37
N THR A 107 16.96 0.59 8.59
CA THR A 107 16.17 0.58 9.82
C THR A 107 15.26 1.79 9.96
N GLU A 108 15.73 2.99 9.62
CA GLU A 108 14.90 4.20 9.63
C GLU A 108 13.78 4.11 8.59
N SER A 109 14.10 3.62 7.40
CA SER A 109 13.13 3.40 6.33
C SER A 109 12.04 2.41 6.77
N GLU A 110 12.41 1.25 7.33
CA GLU A 110 11.43 0.28 7.81
C GLU A 110 10.58 0.83 8.95
N THR A 111 11.20 1.50 9.91
CA THR A 111 10.51 2.09 11.06
C THR A 111 9.46 3.10 10.60
N LEU A 112 9.82 3.98 9.67
CA LEU A 112 8.90 4.97 9.11
C LEU A 112 7.76 4.31 8.32
N LEU A 113 8.07 3.39 7.41
CA LEU A 113 7.05 2.74 6.57
C LEU A 113 6.07 1.88 7.40
N ASN A 114 6.57 1.14 8.39
CA ASN A 114 5.74 0.36 9.29
C ASN A 114 4.84 1.28 10.13
N LYS A 115 5.39 2.36 10.70
CA LYS A 115 4.60 3.33 11.46
C LYS A 115 3.46 3.93 10.64
N LEU A 116 3.73 4.35 9.41
CA LEU A 116 2.71 4.90 8.51
C LEU A 116 1.60 3.88 8.23
N MET A 117 1.96 2.61 7.98
CA MET A 117 0.98 1.54 7.76
C MET A 117 0.16 1.24 9.01
N ASP A 118 0.80 1.11 10.16
CA ASP A 118 0.14 0.81 11.43
C ASP A 118 -0.85 1.91 11.83
N ASP A 119 -0.48 3.18 11.64
CA ASP A 119 -1.35 4.31 11.96
C ASP A 119 -2.47 4.48 10.91
N ALA A 120 -2.19 4.22 9.61
CA ALA A 120 -3.20 4.28 8.55
C ALA A 120 -4.26 3.18 8.68
N CYS A 121 -3.88 1.99 9.15
CA CYS A 121 -4.75 0.82 9.28
C CYS A 121 -5.45 0.73 10.65
N ARG A 122 -5.86 1.86 11.21
CA ARG A 122 -6.60 1.93 12.50
C ARG A 122 -7.92 2.68 12.35
N PRO A 123 -8.94 2.42 13.20
CA PRO A 123 -10.13 3.25 13.26
C PRO A 123 -9.80 4.75 13.47
N PRO A 124 -10.63 5.69 12.99
CA PRO A 124 -11.96 5.49 12.40
C PRO A 124 -11.96 5.34 10.86
N ARG A 125 -10.79 5.22 10.22
CA ARG A 125 -10.66 5.25 8.75
C ARG A 125 -10.69 3.87 8.07
N LEU A 126 -11.16 2.85 8.78
CA LEU A 126 -11.31 1.48 8.27
C LEU A 126 -12.76 1.22 7.87
N TYR A 127 -12.92 0.59 6.70
CA TYR A 127 -14.16 -0.04 6.28
C TYR A 127 -13.92 -1.54 6.17
N ARG A 128 -14.72 -2.34 6.89
CA ARG A 128 -14.70 -3.80 6.78
C ARG A 128 -15.89 -4.26 5.96
N HIS A 129 -15.61 -4.93 4.85
CA HIS A 129 -16.61 -5.53 4.00
C HIS A 129 -16.79 -7.01 4.36
N ILE A 130 -18.02 -7.35 4.77
CA ILE A 130 -18.44 -8.74 5.01
C ILE A 130 -19.14 -9.21 3.73
N TRP A 131 -18.47 -10.07 2.96
CA TRP A 131 -18.92 -10.49 1.65
C TRP A 131 -20.25 -11.26 1.67
N GLN A 132 -21.06 -11.03 0.64
CA GLN A 132 -22.19 -11.85 0.24
C GLN A 132 -22.02 -12.33 -1.21
N PRO A 133 -22.53 -13.52 -1.58
CA PRO A 133 -22.51 -13.96 -2.97
C PRO A 133 -23.16 -12.94 -3.89
N GLY A 134 -22.46 -12.54 -4.96
CA GLY A 134 -22.90 -11.52 -5.90
C GLY A 134 -22.42 -10.11 -5.62
N ASP A 135 -21.78 -9.87 -4.47
CA ASP A 135 -21.18 -8.56 -4.17
C ASP A 135 -20.06 -8.22 -5.16
N LEU A 136 -19.94 -6.93 -5.46
CA LEU A 136 -18.86 -6.33 -6.22
C LEU A 136 -18.33 -5.12 -5.45
N VAL A 137 -17.04 -5.12 -5.13
CA VAL A 137 -16.35 -3.98 -4.54
C VAL A 137 -15.37 -3.39 -5.56
N VAL A 138 -15.31 -2.06 -5.62
CA VAL A 138 -14.46 -1.25 -6.52
C VAL A 138 -13.65 -0.25 -5.70
#